data_AF-A0A4Y9ZPF5-F1
#
_entry.id   AF-A0A4Y9ZPF5-F1
#
_cell.length_a   1.000
_cell.length_b   1.000
_cell.length_c   1.000
_cell.angle_alpha   90.00
_cell.angle_beta   90.00
_cell.angle_gamma   90.00
#
_symmetry.space_group_name_H-M   'P 1'
#
loop_
_entity.id
_entity.type
_entity.pdbx_description
1 polymer ?
#
loop_
_entity_poly.entity_id
_entity_poly.type
_entity_poly.pdbx_seq_one_letter_code
_entity_poly.pdbx_strand_id
1 'polypeptide(L)'
;MSNIRPPAPVAGPSNKRPSKPPVVQPGSGNNIIINPCQRLNPILEAVRNVGKEFGEIKADFQVGRTTGVLFLSLRYHRLHPEYIHQRIEALGHSYNLRVLLLMCDITEHQEHIRELTKICIINNITIVVAWSPDEAGQYLTTYKQFEHKPPNLIRERVERAPAALMRNALTSISKVNKTDVETLRTSFGSMAAIARASTDQLSQLPGFGPKKVARMKDAFERPFRNYATSALDFPVLPRSQDRAPAKGKEKETLRGAGEDDAEERAAAARRPRTRTRACASRHEWGWEEARGEPGVGY
;
A
#
# COMPACT_ATOMS: atom_id res chain seq x y z
N MET A 1 7.89 -82.53 16.62
CA MET A 1 8.95 -81.61 17.09
C MET A 1 9.97 -81.56 15.96
N SER A 2 10.30 -80.49 15.25
CA SER A 2 10.12 -79.04 15.39
C SER A 2 10.36 -78.42 13.99
N ASN A 3 9.47 -77.54 13.55
CA ASN A 3 9.51 -76.84 12.25
C ASN A 3 10.66 -75.81 12.18
N ILE A 4 11.36 -75.79 11.05
CA ILE A 4 12.44 -74.84 10.71
C ILE A 4 11.81 -73.53 10.19
N ARG A 5 12.18 -72.40 10.80
CA ARG A 5 11.69 -71.04 10.48
C ARG A 5 12.70 -70.31 9.58
N PRO A 6 12.28 -69.60 8.51
CA PRO A 6 13.19 -68.78 7.70
C PRO A 6 13.49 -67.41 8.36
N PRO A 7 14.64 -66.78 8.07
CA PRO A 7 15.05 -65.52 8.68
C PRO A 7 14.37 -64.28 8.04
N ALA A 8 14.16 -63.24 8.85
CA ALA A 8 13.53 -61.98 8.48
C ALA A 8 14.44 -61.05 7.64
N PRO A 9 13.89 -60.17 6.77
CA PRO A 9 14.69 -59.24 5.99
C PRO A 9 15.10 -58.00 6.82
N VAL A 10 16.37 -57.63 6.70
CA VAL A 10 17.00 -56.45 7.28
C VAL A 10 16.51 -55.15 6.61
N ALA A 11 16.07 -54.19 7.42
CA ALA A 11 15.62 -52.88 6.98
C ALA A 11 16.81 -51.99 6.57
N GLY A 12 16.86 -51.58 5.30
CA GLY A 12 17.79 -50.56 4.80
C GLY A 12 17.33 -49.13 5.15
N PRO A 13 18.26 -48.15 5.20
CA PRO A 13 17.95 -46.78 5.60
C PRO A 13 17.13 -46.06 4.53
N SER A 14 16.02 -45.44 4.96
CA SER A 14 15.09 -44.71 4.11
C SER A 14 15.71 -43.41 3.58
N ASN A 15 15.91 -43.36 2.27
CA ASN A 15 16.39 -42.20 1.54
C ASN A 15 15.28 -41.13 1.45
N LYS A 16 15.26 -40.18 2.39
CA LYS A 16 14.30 -39.05 2.36
C LYS A 16 14.69 -38.07 1.25
N ARG A 17 13.89 -38.03 0.17
CA ARG A 17 13.95 -36.98 -0.85
C ARG A 17 13.75 -35.60 -0.19
N PRO A 18 14.43 -34.54 -0.65
CA PRO A 18 14.26 -33.21 -0.09
C PRO A 18 12.85 -32.69 -0.35
N SER A 19 12.13 -32.38 0.73
CA SER A 19 10.82 -31.74 0.70
C SER A 19 10.92 -30.37 0.03
N LYS A 20 9.95 -30.09 -0.87
CA LYS A 20 9.73 -28.78 -1.48
C LYS A 20 9.62 -27.69 -0.38
N PRO A 21 9.97 -26.41 -0.67
CA PRO A 21 9.91 -25.33 0.31
C PRO A 21 8.50 -25.22 0.92
N PRO A 22 8.38 -24.76 2.18
CA PRO A 22 7.13 -24.84 2.92
C PRO A 22 6.07 -24.06 2.16
N VAL A 23 5.05 -24.80 1.73
CA VAL A 23 3.76 -24.27 1.30
C VAL A 23 3.30 -23.36 2.43
N VAL A 24 3.08 -22.08 2.11
CA VAL A 24 2.38 -21.14 2.98
C VAL A 24 1.14 -21.85 3.48
N GLN A 25 1.13 -22.30 4.75
CA GLN A 25 0.04 -23.11 5.27
C GLN A 25 -1.24 -22.30 5.09
N PRO A 26 -2.22 -22.77 4.31
CA PRO A 26 -3.49 -22.09 4.21
C PRO A 26 -4.22 -22.39 5.52
N GLY A 27 -4.01 -21.53 6.53
CA GLY A 27 -4.90 -21.49 7.69
C GLY A 27 -6.32 -21.30 7.15
N SER A 28 -7.14 -22.34 7.21
CA SER A 28 -8.51 -22.38 6.67
C SER A 28 -9.50 -21.57 7.54
N GLY A 29 -9.01 -20.61 8.32
CA GLY A 29 -9.79 -19.84 9.28
C GLY A 29 -9.29 -18.41 9.45
N ASN A 30 -10.07 -17.60 10.17
CA ASN A 30 -9.72 -16.23 10.54
C ASN A 30 -8.67 -16.21 11.68
N ASN A 31 -7.58 -16.96 11.51
CA ASN A 31 -6.50 -17.05 12.47
C ASN A 31 -5.28 -16.29 11.95
N ILE A 32 -4.53 -15.67 12.87
CA ILE A 32 -3.18 -15.15 12.62
C ILE A 32 -2.19 -16.28 12.92
N ILE A 33 -1.30 -16.55 11.98
CA ILE A 33 -0.23 -17.52 12.16
C ILE A 33 0.95 -16.79 12.79
N ILE A 34 1.43 -17.29 13.92
CA ILE A 34 2.48 -16.69 14.73
C ILE A 34 3.71 -17.59 14.68
N ASN A 35 4.88 -16.99 14.52
CA ASN A 35 6.14 -17.72 14.62
C ASN A 35 6.35 -18.22 16.07
N PRO A 36 6.70 -19.50 16.28
CA PRO A 36 6.99 -20.04 17.62
C PRO A 36 7.98 -19.20 18.44
N CYS A 37 8.94 -18.53 17.78
CA CYS A 37 9.90 -17.64 18.44
C CYS A 37 9.25 -16.42 19.13
N GLN A 38 8.03 -16.05 18.72
CA GLN A 38 7.30 -14.88 19.24
C GLN A 38 6.28 -15.27 20.33
N ARG A 39 6.30 -16.50 20.84
CA ARG A 39 5.32 -17.00 21.82
C ARG A 39 5.26 -16.19 23.12
N LEU A 40 6.37 -15.56 23.50
CA LEU A 40 6.47 -14.80 24.74
C LEU A 40 6.18 -13.30 24.56
N ASN A 41 5.78 -12.87 23.35
CA ASN A 41 5.58 -11.46 23.06
C ASN A 41 4.26 -10.92 23.69
N PRO A 42 4.29 -9.81 24.46
CA PRO A 42 3.11 -9.21 25.11
C PRO A 42 2.05 -8.75 24.11
N ILE A 43 2.42 -8.50 22.84
CA ILE A 43 1.46 -8.17 21.77
C ILE A 43 0.45 -9.30 21.57
N LEU A 44 0.82 -10.54 21.88
CA LEU A 44 -0.10 -11.65 21.79
C LEU A 44 -1.30 -11.50 22.73
N GLU A 45 -1.14 -10.89 23.91
CA GLU A 45 -2.28 -10.63 24.82
C GLU A 45 -3.17 -9.51 24.28
N ALA A 46 -2.57 -8.50 23.65
CA ALA A 46 -3.26 -7.37 23.04
C ALA A 46 -4.10 -7.73 21.81
N VAL A 47 -3.77 -8.81 21.09
CA VAL A 47 -4.57 -9.28 19.94
C VAL A 47 -5.89 -9.88 20.43
N ARG A 48 -6.99 -9.19 20.15
CA ARG A 48 -8.37 -9.58 20.50
C ARG A 48 -9.19 -9.79 19.22
N ASN A 49 -10.29 -10.53 19.30
CA ASN A 49 -11.24 -10.76 18.20
C ASN A 49 -10.74 -11.59 17.00
N VAL A 50 -9.55 -12.20 17.09
CA VAL A 50 -8.93 -13.00 16.03
C VAL A 50 -8.27 -14.25 16.64
N GLY A 51 -8.39 -15.40 15.97
CA GLY A 51 -7.77 -16.64 16.43
C GLY A 51 -6.24 -16.60 16.29
N LYS A 52 -5.53 -17.33 17.14
CA LYS A 52 -4.07 -17.38 17.19
C LYS A 52 -3.62 -18.81 16.95
N GLU A 53 -2.75 -19.02 15.97
CA GLU A 53 -2.21 -20.32 15.62
C GLU A 53 -0.70 -20.23 15.52
N PHE A 54 0.03 -21.22 16.03
CA PHE A 54 1.49 -21.25 15.91
C PHE A 54 1.87 -22.05 14.67
N GLY A 55 2.71 -21.48 13.82
CA GLY A 55 3.17 -22.14 12.60
C GLY A 55 4.59 -21.73 12.23
N GLU A 56 5.33 -22.63 11.59
CA GLU A 56 6.67 -22.32 11.11
C GLU A 56 6.62 -21.38 9.90
N ILE A 57 6.82 -20.09 10.16
CA ILE A 57 6.80 -19.02 9.16
C ILE A 57 8.10 -18.23 9.20
N LYS A 58 8.46 -17.61 8.06
CA LYS A 58 9.64 -16.74 7.97
C LYS A 58 9.42 -15.37 8.63
N ALA A 59 8.19 -14.84 8.48
CA ALA A 59 7.75 -13.63 9.17
C ALA A 59 7.55 -13.90 10.67
N ASP A 60 7.31 -12.84 11.46
CA ASP A 60 6.98 -12.97 12.88
C ASP A 60 5.49 -13.24 13.07
N PHE A 61 4.67 -12.49 12.31
CA PHE A 61 3.23 -12.66 12.24
C PHE A 61 2.79 -12.74 10.78
N GLN A 62 2.00 -13.74 10.46
CA GLN A 62 1.36 -13.85 9.17
C GLN A 62 -0.14 -13.64 9.37
N VAL A 63 -0.60 -12.49 8.85
CA VAL A 63 -1.97 -12.05 9.04
C VAL A 63 -2.87 -12.58 7.93
N GLY A 64 -2.39 -12.65 6.70
CA GLY A 64 -3.13 -13.16 5.55
C GLY A 64 -2.29 -14.08 4.67
N ARG A 65 -2.87 -14.51 3.55
CA ARG A 65 -2.15 -15.41 2.62
C ARG A 65 -0.91 -14.76 2.02
N THR A 66 -0.98 -13.47 1.71
CA THR A 66 0.08 -12.72 1.02
C THR A 66 0.68 -11.61 1.86
N THR A 67 0.27 -11.50 3.14
CA THR A 67 0.65 -10.40 4.03
C THR A 67 1.49 -10.95 5.19
N GLY A 68 2.74 -10.49 5.26
CA GLY A 68 3.69 -10.85 6.31
C GLY A 68 4.07 -9.63 7.12
N VAL A 69 4.13 -9.78 8.43
CA VAL A 69 4.48 -8.73 9.39
C VAL A 69 5.73 -9.16 10.16
N LEU A 70 6.73 -8.29 10.16
CA LEU A 70 7.90 -8.38 11.04
C LEU A 70 7.67 -7.49 12.25
N PHE A 71 8.16 -7.92 13.40
CA PHE A 71 8.06 -7.16 14.64
C PHE A 71 9.45 -6.76 15.14
N LEU A 72 9.58 -5.49 15.52
CA LEU A 72 10.81 -4.96 16.08
C LEU A 72 10.51 -3.88 17.12
N SER A 73 11.07 -4.04 18.32
CA SER A 73 11.12 -2.94 19.30
C SER A 73 12.32 -2.05 19.03
N LEU A 74 12.13 -0.73 19.19
CA LEU A 74 13.22 0.23 19.12
C LEU A 74 14.30 -0.03 20.18
N ARG A 75 13.93 -0.54 21.37
CA ARG A 75 14.91 -0.90 22.41
C ARG A 75 15.84 -2.00 21.93
N TYR A 76 15.28 -2.98 21.22
CA TYR A 76 16.05 -4.07 20.65
C TYR A 76 16.92 -3.62 19.47
N HIS A 77 16.40 -2.74 18.61
CA HIS A 77 17.15 -2.21 17.47
C HIS A 77 18.42 -1.46 17.89
N ARG A 78 18.39 -0.73 19.01
CA ARG A 78 19.57 -0.07 19.58
C ARG A 78 20.67 -1.04 20.00
N LEU A 79 20.29 -2.21 20.51
CA LEU A 79 21.25 -3.23 20.93
C LEU A 79 21.80 -4.02 19.74
N HIS A 80 20.94 -4.29 18.76
CA HIS A 80 21.27 -5.12 17.60
C HIS A 80 20.76 -4.50 16.28
N PRO A 81 21.50 -3.54 15.70
CA PRO A 81 21.13 -2.93 14.41
C PRO A 81 21.16 -3.95 13.26
N GLU A 82 22.09 -4.92 13.28
CA GLU A 82 22.23 -5.96 12.25
C GLU A 82 21.02 -6.89 12.12
N TYR A 83 20.23 -7.03 13.18
CA TYR A 83 19.12 -7.98 13.24
C TYR A 83 18.10 -7.74 12.14
N ILE A 84 17.69 -6.48 11.92
CA ILE A 84 16.63 -6.17 10.96
C ILE A 84 17.08 -6.46 9.52
N HIS A 85 18.35 -6.24 9.20
CA HIS A 85 18.90 -6.54 7.88
C HIS A 85 18.83 -8.03 7.58
N GLN A 86 19.26 -8.87 8.53
CA GLN A 86 19.21 -10.32 8.39
C GLN A 86 17.77 -10.84 8.29
N ARG A 87 16.84 -10.25 9.06
CA ARG A 87 15.41 -10.63 9.00
C ARG A 87 14.77 -10.26 7.68
N ILE A 88 15.08 -9.09 7.12
CA ILE A 88 14.61 -8.65 5.81
C ILE A 88 15.15 -9.56 4.71
N GLU A 89 16.43 -9.92 4.76
CA GLU A 89 17.04 -10.84 3.80
C GLU A 89 16.39 -12.23 3.86
N ALA A 90 16.17 -12.76 5.08
CA ALA A 90 15.51 -14.05 5.28
C ALA A 90 14.06 -14.05 4.76
N LEU A 91 13.33 -12.95 4.92
CA LEU A 91 11.97 -12.77 4.42
C LEU A 91 11.94 -12.72 2.88
N GLY A 92 12.89 -11.99 2.29
CA GLY A 92 13.02 -11.81 0.85
C GLY A 92 11.72 -11.35 0.19
N HIS A 93 11.29 -12.10 -0.83
CA HIS A 93 10.07 -11.85 -1.60
C HIS A 93 8.95 -12.87 -1.28
N SER A 94 8.96 -13.44 -0.08
CA SER A 94 7.99 -14.50 0.30
C SER A 94 6.55 -13.97 0.45
N TYR A 95 6.38 -12.65 0.62
CA TYR A 95 5.09 -11.99 0.81
C TYR A 95 4.98 -10.78 -0.13
N ASN A 96 3.77 -10.51 -0.63
CA ASN A 96 3.49 -9.34 -1.47
C ASN A 96 3.44 -8.07 -0.62
N LEU A 97 2.65 -8.10 0.46
CA LEU A 97 2.62 -7.03 1.43
C LEU A 97 3.54 -7.41 2.59
N ARG A 98 4.56 -6.59 2.80
CA ARG A 98 5.53 -6.76 3.88
C ARG A 98 5.42 -5.54 4.77
N VAL A 99 5.07 -5.78 6.03
CA VAL A 99 4.88 -4.73 7.02
C VAL A 99 5.93 -4.91 8.11
N LEU A 100 6.59 -3.83 8.51
CA LEU A 100 7.42 -3.78 9.71
C LEU A 100 6.64 -3.05 10.79
N LEU A 101 6.19 -3.80 11.79
CA LEU A 101 5.54 -3.27 12.98
C LEU A 101 6.61 -2.88 14.01
N LEU A 102 6.78 -1.58 14.21
CA LEU A 102 7.73 -1.00 15.13
C LEU A 102 7.07 -0.63 16.46
N MET A 103 7.65 -1.08 17.56
CA MET A 103 7.28 -0.64 18.91
C MET A 103 8.19 0.48 19.40
N CYS A 104 7.61 1.64 19.68
CA CYS A 104 8.28 2.81 20.26
C CYS A 104 8.35 2.75 21.79
N ASP A 105 9.35 2.05 22.31
CA ASP A 105 9.59 1.93 23.78
C ASP A 105 10.62 2.94 24.33
N ILE A 106 11.12 3.89 23.52
CA ILE A 106 12.21 4.80 23.89
C ILE A 106 11.83 6.26 23.60
N THR A 107 12.35 7.18 24.40
CA THR A 107 12.20 8.63 24.25
C THR A 107 12.94 9.19 23.02
N GLU A 108 14.21 8.81 22.82
CA GLU A 108 15.00 9.14 21.63
C GLU A 108 14.71 8.15 20.48
N HIS A 109 13.60 8.37 19.78
CA HIS A 109 13.15 7.50 18.68
C HIS A 109 13.39 8.10 17.28
N GLN A 110 13.73 9.40 17.18
CA GLN A 110 13.75 10.13 15.91
C GLN A 110 14.82 9.60 14.94
N GLU A 111 16.05 9.42 15.43
CA GLU A 111 17.16 8.97 14.60
C GLU A 111 16.96 7.52 14.11
N HIS A 112 16.58 6.63 15.03
CA HIS A 112 16.34 5.22 14.73
C HIS A 112 15.17 5.02 13.76
N ILE A 113 14.06 5.73 13.92
CA ILE A 113 12.93 5.66 12.97
C ILE A 113 13.37 6.17 11.60
N ARG A 114 14.16 7.25 11.54
CA ARG A 114 14.67 7.79 10.27
C ARG A 114 15.56 6.79 9.54
N GLU A 115 16.44 6.10 10.26
CA GLU A 115 17.29 5.04 9.71
C GLU A 115 16.46 3.85 9.22
N LEU A 116 15.57 3.31 10.07
CA LEU A 116 14.69 2.20 9.72
C LEU A 116 13.79 2.52 8.53
N THR A 117 13.30 3.76 8.43
CA THR A 117 12.48 4.20 7.30
C THR A 117 13.26 4.15 5.98
N LYS A 118 14.55 4.56 5.97
CA LYS A 118 15.40 4.44 4.78
C LYS A 118 15.55 2.97 4.37
N ILE A 119 15.81 2.07 5.32
CA ILE A 119 15.94 0.64 5.07
C ILE A 119 14.63 0.06 4.51
N CYS A 120 13.49 0.46 5.07
CA CYS A 120 12.17 0.02 4.63
C CYS A 120 11.84 0.48 3.20
N ILE A 121 12.18 1.72 2.84
CA ILE A 121 11.98 2.26 1.49
C ILE A 121 12.79 1.45 0.46
N ILE A 122 14.06 1.16 0.74
CA ILE A 122 14.94 0.41 -0.17
C ILE A 122 14.42 -1.02 -0.42
N ASN A 123 13.85 -1.64 0.61
CA ASN A 123 13.38 -3.04 0.54
C ASN A 123 11.89 -3.16 0.17
N ASN A 124 11.20 -2.06 -0.13
CA ASN A 124 9.76 -1.99 -0.36
C ASN A 124 8.95 -2.66 0.77
N ILE A 125 9.23 -2.25 2.01
CA ILE A 125 8.52 -2.67 3.23
C ILE A 125 7.79 -1.46 3.79
N THR A 126 6.53 -1.65 4.20
CA THR A 126 5.75 -0.59 4.85
C THR A 126 6.00 -0.60 6.35
N ILE A 127 6.39 0.53 6.90
CA ILE A 127 6.61 0.72 8.33
C ILE A 127 5.30 1.15 9.01
N VAL A 128 4.96 0.55 10.13
CA VAL A 128 3.83 0.96 11.00
C VAL A 128 4.38 1.10 12.40
N VAL A 129 4.19 2.27 12.99
CA VAL A 129 4.68 2.58 14.32
C VAL A 129 3.54 2.42 15.32
N ALA A 130 3.82 1.75 16.43
CA ALA A 130 2.94 1.62 17.58
C ALA A 130 3.65 2.12 18.84
N TRP A 131 2.90 2.80 19.70
CA TRP A 131 3.38 3.36 20.98
C TRP A 131 3.01 2.48 22.17
N SER A 132 2.14 1.50 21.96
CA SER A 132 1.72 0.56 23.00
C SER A 132 1.52 -0.85 22.43
N PRO A 133 1.70 -1.90 23.25
CA PRO A 133 1.42 -3.28 22.83
C PRO A 133 -0.05 -3.48 22.44
N ASP A 134 -0.98 -2.78 23.10
CA ASP A 134 -2.41 -2.78 22.75
C ASP A 134 -2.65 -2.24 21.33
N GLU A 135 -2.02 -1.13 20.97
CA GLU A 135 -2.11 -0.54 19.63
C GLU A 135 -1.51 -1.48 18.56
N ALA A 136 -0.37 -2.09 18.84
CA ALA A 136 0.26 -3.07 17.97
C ALA A 136 -0.66 -4.29 17.73
N GLY A 137 -1.30 -4.81 18.78
CA GLY A 137 -2.27 -5.89 18.68
C GLY A 137 -3.52 -5.50 17.89
N GLN A 138 -3.99 -4.27 18.07
CA GLN A 138 -5.10 -3.70 17.31
C GLN A 138 -4.76 -3.58 15.82
N TYR A 139 -3.53 -3.20 15.46
CA TYR A 139 -3.09 -3.16 14.06
C TYR A 139 -3.11 -4.55 13.43
N LEU A 140 -2.54 -5.57 14.08
CA LEU A 140 -2.57 -6.94 13.59
C LEU A 140 -4.01 -7.45 13.38
N THR A 141 -4.88 -7.18 14.36
CA THR A 141 -6.31 -7.49 14.31
C THR A 141 -6.99 -6.83 13.11
N THR A 142 -6.69 -5.55 12.90
CA THR A 142 -7.26 -4.73 11.84
C THR A 142 -6.80 -5.21 10.47
N TYR A 143 -5.51 -5.54 10.31
CA TYR A 143 -4.98 -6.14 9.09
C TYR A 143 -5.67 -7.47 8.76
N LYS A 144 -6.02 -8.29 9.77
CA LYS A 144 -6.75 -9.53 9.53
C LYS A 144 -8.17 -9.27 9.04
N GLN A 145 -8.88 -8.36 9.71
CA GLN A 145 -10.25 -8.00 9.36
C GLN A 145 -10.38 -7.41 7.96
N PHE A 146 -9.33 -6.73 7.48
CA PHE A 146 -9.31 -6.12 6.15
C PHE A 146 -8.82 -7.04 5.02
N GLU A 147 -8.48 -8.31 5.27
CA GLU A 147 -7.98 -9.23 4.23
C GLU A 147 -8.97 -9.41 3.07
N HIS A 148 -10.27 -9.50 3.38
CA HIS A 148 -11.33 -9.71 2.38
C HIS A 148 -12.19 -8.47 2.13
N LYS A 149 -11.85 -7.33 2.73
CA LYS A 149 -12.69 -6.13 2.63
C LYS A 149 -12.34 -5.35 1.36
N PRO A 150 -13.32 -5.04 0.48
CA PRO A 150 -13.04 -4.28 -0.74
C PRO A 150 -12.61 -2.84 -0.41
N PRO A 151 -11.87 -2.15 -1.30
CA PRO A 151 -11.36 -0.79 -1.09
C PRO A 151 -12.45 0.30 -1.07
N ASN A 152 -13.72 -0.07 -0.95
CA ASN A 152 -14.86 0.85 -0.95
C ASN A 152 -14.84 1.86 0.21
N LEU A 153 -14.16 1.56 1.32
CA LEU A 153 -14.02 2.51 2.44
C LEU A 153 -13.06 3.66 2.11
N ILE A 154 -12.10 3.45 1.21
CA ILE A 154 -11.07 4.45 0.85
C ILE A 154 -11.59 5.36 -0.27
N ARG A 155 -12.54 4.88 -1.07
CA ARG A 155 -13.12 5.65 -2.17
C ARG A 155 -13.88 6.85 -1.62
N GLU A 156 -13.61 8.03 -2.19
CA GLU A 156 -14.37 9.24 -1.91
C GLU A 156 -15.86 8.98 -2.14
N ARG A 157 -16.66 9.15 -1.09
CA ARG A 157 -18.13 9.09 -1.17
C ARG A 157 -18.61 10.41 -1.78
N VAL A 158 -18.47 10.53 -3.09
CA VAL A 158 -19.12 11.62 -3.82
C VAL A 158 -20.62 11.41 -3.72
N GLU A 159 -21.28 12.21 -2.89
CA GLU A 159 -22.73 12.27 -2.85
C GLU A 159 -23.24 12.63 -4.24
N ARG A 160 -23.90 11.68 -4.92
CA ARG A 160 -24.48 11.90 -6.25
C ARG A 160 -25.79 12.68 -6.22
N ALA A 161 -26.21 13.16 -5.06
CA ALA A 161 -27.38 14.02 -4.94
C ALA A 161 -27.13 15.32 -5.72
N PRO A 162 -28.05 15.78 -6.59
CA PRO A 162 -27.87 16.99 -7.39
C PRO A 162 -27.52 18.23 -6.54
N ALA A 163 -28.10 18.32 -5.34
CA ALA A 163 -27.81 19.39 -4.39
C ALA A 163 -26.38 19.34 -3.85
N ALA A 164 -25.83 18.14 -3.61
CA ALA A 164 -24.46 17.98 -3.14
C ALA A 164 -23.44 18.26 -4.25
N LEU A 165 -23.72 17.83 -5.48
CA LEU A 165 -22.92 18.17 -6.67
C LEU A 165 -22.87 19.69 -6.89
N MET A 166 -24.01 20.36 -6.84
CA MET A 166 -24.10 21.82 -6.97
C MET A 166 -23.35 22.53 -5.84
N ARG A 167 -23.48 22.05 -4.60
CA ARG A 167 -22.74 22.57 -3.45
C ARG A 167 -21.24 22.46 -3.66
N ASN A 168 -20.74 21.26 -3.96
CA ASN A 168 -19.32 21.02 -4.17
C ASN A 168 -18.74 21.86 -5.31
N ALA A 169 -19.47 21.95 -6.44
CA ALA A 169 -19.06 22.72 -7.61
C ALA A 169 -19.03 24.23 -7.34
N LEU A 170 -19.99 24.79 -6.60
CA LEU A 170 -20.01 26.23 -6.32
C LEU A 170 -19.08 26.62 -5.16
N THR A 171 -18.80 25.70 -4.21
CA THR A 171 -17.81 25.93 -3.15
C THR A 171 -16.36 25.90 -3.64
N SER A 172 -16.09 25.45 -4.88
CA SER A 172 -14.74 25.59 -5.45
C SER A 172 -14.41 27.03 -5.82
N ILE A 173 -15.41 27.91 -5.95
CA ILE A 173 -15.21 29.33 -6.21
C ILE A 173 -14.76 30.00 -4.91
N SER A 174 -13.61 30.68 -4.98
CA SER A 174 -13.08 31.41 -3.83
C SER A 174 -14.12 32.37 -3.25
N LYS A 175 -14.29 32.34 -1.92
CA LYS A 175 -15.19 33.20 -1.13
C LYS A 175 -16.70 32.87 -1.21
N VAL A 176 -17.09 31.78 -1.88
CA VAL A 176 -18.46 31.26 -1.87
C VAL A 176 -18.61 30.21 -0.77
N ASN A 177 -19.52 30.43 0.17
CA ASN A 177 -19.76 29.51 1.29
C ASN A 177 -20.90 28.51 0.99
N LYS A 178 -20.98 27.43 1.78
CA LYS A 178 -22.07 26.45 1.70
C LYS A 178 -23.46 27.07 1.85
N THR A 179 -23.58 28.09 2.71
CA THR A 179 -24.82 28.86 2.92
C THR A 179 -25.23 29.63 1.66
N ASP A 180 -24.25 30.22 0.97
CA ASP A 180 -24.48 31.01 -0.24
C ASP A 180 -25.00 30.12 -1.38
N VAL A 181 -24.49 28.88 -1.48
CA VAL A 181 -24.97 27.91 -2.45
C VAL A 181 -26.42 27.49 -2.17
N GLU A 182 -26.81 27.40 -0.90
CA GLU A 182 -28.19 27.08 -0.54
C GLU A 182 -29.16 28.20 -0.93
N THR A 183 -28.75 29.46 -0.73
CA THR A 183 -29.49 30.65 -1.20
C THR A 183 -29.61 30.68 -2.72
N LEU A 184 -28.52 30.39 -3.45
CA LEU A 184 -28.52 30.30 -4.92
C LEU A 184 -29.41 29.17 -5.44
N ARG A 185 -29.37 28.01 -4.77
CA ARG A 185 -30.22 26.85 -5.11
C ARG A 185 -31.69 27.19 -4.92
N THR A 186 -32.06 27.89 -3.85
CA THR A 186 -33.44 28.26 -3.56
C THR A 186 -33.96 29.34 -4.52
N SER A 187 -33.10 30.28 -4.93
CA SER A 187 -33.50 31.42 -5.77
C SER A 187 -33.52 31.09 -7.26
N PHE A 188 -32.50 30.38 -7.76
CA PHE A 188 -32.33 30.10 -9.20
C PHE A 188 -32.64 28.65 -9.58
N GLY A 189 -32.62 27.69 -8.64
CA GLY A 189 -32.95 26.28 -8.85
C GLY A 189 -31.94 25.46 -9.66
N SER A 190 -31.37 26.04 -10.73
CA SER A 190 -30.51 25.35 -11.70
C SER A 190 -29.14 26.01 -11.84
N MET A 191 -28.10 25.19 -11.99
CA MET A 191 -26.73 25.67 -12.25
C MET A 191 -26.65 26.53 -13.52
N ALA A 192 -27.42 26.19 -14.54
CA ALA A 192 -27.45 26.95 -15.80
C ALA A 192 -28.09 28.33 -15.63
N ALA A 193 -29.04 28.48 -14.70
CA ALA A 193 -29.62 29.77 -14.36
C ALA A 193 -28.64 30.62 -13.55
N ILE A 194 -27.90 30.00 -12.61
CA ILE A 194 -26.86 30.66 -11.81
C ILE A 194 -25.73 31.20 -12.71
N ALA A 195 -25.29 30.41 -13.70
CA ALA A 195 -24.22 30.83 -14.62
C ALA A 195 -24.60 32.00 -15.55
N ARG A 196 -25.90 32.15 -15.87
CA ARG A 196 -26.39 33.25 -16.73
C ARG A 196 -26.88 34.47 -15.95
N ALA A 197 -26.92 34.40 -14.62
CA ALA A 197 -27.44 35.48 -13.79
C ALA A 197 -26.66 36.79 -13.99
N SER A 198 -27.36 37.92 -13.99
CA SER A 198 -26.73 39.23 -14.04
C SER A 198 -26.06 39.59 -12.70
N THR A 199 -25.14 40.55 -12.71
CA THR A 199 -24.53 41.09 -11.48
C THR A 199 -25.59 41.61 -10.50
N ASP A 200 -26.67 42.18 -11.03
CA ASP A 200 -27.73 42.80 -10.24
C ASP A 200 -28.65 41.77 -9.60
N GLN A 201 -28.92 40.66 -10.29
CA GLN A 201 -29.70 39.55 -9.71
C GLN A 201 -28.93 38.84 -8.60
N LEU A 202 -27.60 38.73 -8.74
CA LEU A 202 -26.75 38.14 -7.71
C LEU A 202 -26.58 39.05 -6.49
N SER A 203 -26.60 40.37 -6.66
CA SER A 203 -26.49 41.34 -5.56
C SER A 203 -27.78 41.50 -4.76
N GLN A 204 -28.94 41.20 -5.36
CA GLN A 204 -30.23 41.17 -4.66
C GLN A 204 -30.37 40.00 -3.66
N LEU A 205 -29.49 39.00 -3.74
CA LEU A 205 -29.55 37.85 -2.85
C LEU A 205 -29.03 38.17 -1.43
N PRO A 206 -29.69 37.66 -0.38
CA PRO A 206 -29.24 37.88 0.98
C PRO A 206 -27.85 37.25 1.19
N GLY A 207 -26.90 38.02 1.71
CA GLY A 207 -25.54 37.56 2.02
C GLY A 207 -24.55 37.59 0.84
N PHE A 208 -24.98 38.04 -0.34
CA PHE A 208 -24.10 38.27 -1.50
C PHE A 208 -23.56 39.70 -1.53
N GLY A 209 -22.37 39.89 -0.94
CA GLY A 209 -21.64 41.15 -1.06
C GLY A 209 -20.99 41.33 -2.45
N PRO A 210 -20.59 42.57 -2.81
CA PRO A 210 -20.04 42.87 -4.14
C PRO A 210 -18.78 42.06 -4.47
N LYS A 211 -17.97 41.73 -3.45
CA LYS A 211 -16.78 40.87 -3.60
C LYS A 211 -17.13 39.42 -3.98
N LYS A 212 -18.25 38.89 -3.49
CA LYS A 212 -18.72 37.53 -3.84
C LYS A 212 -19.29 37.52 -5.25
N VAL A 213 -20.11 38.51 -5.58
CA VAL A 213 -20.71 38.68 -6.92
C VAL A 213 -19.62 38.82 -7.98
N ALA A 214 -18.63 39.69 -7.76
CA ALA A 214 -17.50 39.86 -8.69
C ALA A 214 -16.71 38.56 -8.91
N ARG A 215 -16.48 37.77 -7.86
CA ARG A 215 -15.78 36.48 -7.95
C ARG A 215 -16.60 35.41 -8.65
N MET A 216 -17.92 35.42 -8.45
CA MET A 216 -18.84 34.51 -9.12
C MET A 216 -18.87 34.78 -10.62
N LYS A 217 -18.99 36.06 -11.01
CA LYS A 217 -18.94 36.51 -12.40
C LYS A 217 -17.59 36.21 -13.05
N ASP A 218 -16.49 36.54 -12.38
CA ASP A 218 -15.13 36.19 -12.83
C ASP A 218 -15.00 34.66 -13.03
N ALA A 219 -15.53 33.83 -12.13
CA ALA A 219 -15.43 32.38 -12.28
C ALA A 219 -16.15 31.83 -13.52
N PHE A 220 -17.26 32.42 -13.96
CA PHE A 220 -18.01 31.96 -15.13
C PHE A 220 -17.61 32.64 -16.45
N GLU A 221 -17.21 33.91 -16.40
CA GLU A 221 -16.95 34.72 -17.60
C GLU A 221 -15.45 34.79 -17.95
N ARG A 222 -14.56 34.44 -17.01
CA ARG A 222 -13.12 34.48 -17.26
C ARG A 222 -12.73 33.47 -18.35
N PRO A 223 -11.98 33.90 -19.39
CA PRO A 223 -11.50 32.99 -20.41
C PRO A 223 -10.54 31.97 -19.81
N PHE A 224 -10.61 30.72 -20.28
CA PHE A 224 -9.71 29.65 -19.84
C PHE A 224 -8.23 29.91 -20.20
N ARG A 225 -7.98 30.78 -21.19
CA ARG A 225 -6.63 31.24 -21.57
C ARG A 225 -6.36 32.61 -20.97
N ASN A 226 -5.26 32.73 -20.22
CA ASN A 226 -4.76 34.04 -19.82
C ASN A 226 -3.99 34.65 -21.01
N TYR A 227 -3.98 35.98 -21.13
CA TYR A 227 -3.20 36.69 -22.16
C TYR A 227 -1.69 36.38 -22.11
N ALA A 228 -1.17 35.87 -20.99
CA ALA A 228 0.20 35.38 -20.87
C ALA A 228 0.47 34.03 -21.59
N THR A 229 -0.58 33.25 -21.89
CA THR A 229 -0.50 31.96 -22.58
C THR A 229 -0.92 32.04 -24.05
N SER A 230 -1.49 33.17 -24.50
CA SER A 230 -1.78 33.42 -25.92
C SER A 230 -0.52 33.59 -26.78
N ALA A 231 0.67 33.68 -26.20
CA ALA A 231 1.94 33.67 -26.95
C ALA A 231 2.24 32.31 -27.60
N LEU A 232 1.50 31.25 -27.25
CA LEU A 232 1.53 29.95 -27.92
C LEU A 232 0.29 29.83 -28.81
N ASP A 233 0.19 30.70 -29.81
CA ASP A 233 -0.71 30.49 -30.93
C ASP A 233 -0.23 29.26 -31.70
N PHE A 234 -0.91 28.14 -31.51
CA PHE A 234 -0.76 27.01 -32.43
C PHE A 234 -1.42 27.43 -33.75
N PRO A 235 -0.70 27.38 -34.89
CA PRO A 235 -1.30 27.70 -36.16
C PRO A 235 -2.42 26.70 -36.42
N VAL A 236 -3.67 27.19 -36.38
CA VAL A 236 -4.80 26.46 -36.91
C VAL A 236 -4.54 26.33 -38.41
N LEU A 237 -4.09 25.16 -38.84
CA LEU A 237 -4.01 24.82 -40.26
C LEU A 237 -5.40 25.06 -40.87
N PRO A 238 -5.50 25.79 -41.99
CA PRO A 238 -6.79 26.02 -42.63
C PRO A 238 -7.38 24.67 -43.01
N ARG A 239 -8.60 24.43 -42.52
CA ARG A 239 -9.41 23.26 -42.81
C ARG A 239 -9.72 23.29 -44.30
N SER A 240 -8.94 22.55 -45.10
CA SER A 240 -9.19 22.35 -46.52
C SER A 240 -10.56 21.67 -46.69
N GLN A 241 -11.54 22.48 -47.08
CA GLN A 241 -12.73 22.00 -47.76
C GLN A 241 -12.27 21.50 -49.13
N ASP A 242 -12.27 20.18 -49.31
CA ASP A 242 -12.94 19.49 -50.41
C ASP A 242 -12.42 18.05 -50.54
N ARG A 243 -13.33 17.08 -50.35
CA ARG A 243 -13.11 15.70 -50.74
C ARG A 243 -14.30 15.24 -51.57
N ALA A 244 -14.11 15.20 -52.88
CA ALA A 244 -14.82 14.29 -53.77
C ALA A 244 -13.81 13.26 -54.34
N PRO A 245 -14.20 11.99 -54.57
CA PRO A 245 -13.25 10.92 -54.87
C PRO A 245 -13.16 10.61 -56.37
N ALA A 246 -11.95 10.30 -56.87
CA ALA A 246 -11.80 9.68 -58.19
C ALA A 246 -10.59 8.75 -58.25
N LYS A 247 -10.79 7.68 -59.03
CA LYS A 247 -10.05 6.41 -59.19
C LYS A 247 -8.79 6.52 -60.07
N GLY A 248 -7.95 5.47 -59.98
CA GLY A 248 -7.02 5.01 -61.04
C GLY A 248 -5.60 4.81 -60.52
N LYS A 249 -5.11 3.56 -60.33
CA LYS A 249 -4.27 2.75 -61.26
C LYS A 249 -2.91 3.41 -61.57
N GLU A 250 -1.75 2.78 -61.60
CA GLU A 250 -1.28 1.39 -61.45
C GLU A 250 0.27 1.44 -61.38
N LYS A 251 0.90 0.41 -60.79
CA LYS A 251 2.22 -0.19 -61.14
C LYS A 251 3.51 0.65 -61.00
N GLU A 252 4.71 0.13 -60.73
CA GLU A 252 5.27 -1.23 -60.66
C GLU A 252 6.66 -1.16 -59.98
N THR A 253 7.01 -2.17 -59.13
CA THR A 253 8.35 -2.80 -58.95
C THR A 253 9.58 -1.96 -58.52
N LEU A 254 10.62 -2.43 -57.81
CA LEU A 254 11.33 -3.73 -57.73
C LEU A 254 12.29 -3.73 -56.50
N ARG A 255 12.52 -4.92 -55.90
CA ARG A 255 13.72 -5.41 -55.12
C ARG A 255 14.11 -4.70 -53.82
N GLY A 256 14.20 -5.38 -52.66
CA GLY A 256 15.19 -6.43 -52.25
C GLY A 256 16.26 -5.75 -51.37
N ALA A 257 16.83 -6.22 -50.25
CA ALA A 257 16.96 -7.50 -49.54
C ALA A 257 17.52 -7.23 -48.11
N GLY A 258 17.52 -8.25 -47.22
CA GLY A 258 18.30 -8.38 -45.95
C GLY A 258 17.68 -7.70 -44.71
N GLU A 259 17.26 -8.33 -43.61
CA GLU A 259 17.83 -9.44 -42.80
C GLU A 259 19.29 -9.18 -42.39
N ASP A 260 19.49 -8.61 -41.19
CA ASP A 260 20.23 -9.22 -40.06
C ASP A 260 20.20 -8.28 -38.83
N ASP A 261 20.55 -8.82 -37.65
CA ASP A 261 20.65 -8.21 -36.31
C ASP A 261 19.50 -8.49 -35.32
N ALA A 262 19.26 -9.78 -35.08
CA ALA A 262 18.62 -10.31 -33.88
C ALA A 262 19.60 -11.23 -33.12
N GLU A 263 20.71 -10.71 -32.59
CA GLU A 263 21.58 -11.50 -31.70
C GLU A 263 22.39 -10.63 -30.72
N GLU A 264 21.73 -10.02 -29.72
CA GLU A 264 22.42 -9.53 -28.52
C GLU A 264 21.54 -9.64 -27.26
N ARG A 265 21.05 -10.85 -26.99
CA ARG A 265 20.38 -11.21 -25.73
C ARG A 265 20.80 -12.60 -25.26
N ALA A 266 22.08 -12.81 -24.97
CA ALA A 266 22.51 -14.08 -24.37
C ALA A 266 23.90 -14.05 -23.67
N ALA A 267 24.23 -13.06 -22.82
CA ALA A 267 25.48 -13.18 -22.04
C ALA A 267 25.56 -12.28 -20.78
N ALA A 268 24.81 -12.55 -19.72
CA ALA A 268 25.16 -12.06 -18.37
C ALA A 268 24.46 -12.85 -17.25
N ALA A 269 24.65 -14.17 -17.22
CA ALA A 269 24.21 -15.01 -16.10
C ALA A 269 25.39 -15.81 -15.54
N ARG A 270 26.09 -15.25 -14.53
CA ARG A 270 26.97 -16.04 -13.64
C ARG A 270 26.93 -15.52 -12.20
N ARG A 271 26.28 -16.30 -11.33
CA ARG A 271 26.35 -16.20 -9.86
C ARG A 271 27.62 -16.89 -9.35
N PRO A 272 28.23 -16.45 -8.24
CA PRO A 272 29.07 -17.31 -7.42
C PRO A 272 28.26 -18.03 -6.32
N ARG A 273 28.80 -19.18 -5.95
CA ARG A 273 28.23 -20.26 -5.12
C ARG A 273 28.15 -19.90 -3.64
N THR A 274 27.07 -20.36 -3.01
CA THR A 274 26.84 -20.36 -1.57
C THR A 274 27.79 -21.31 -0.85
N ARG A 275 28.32 -20.85 0.30
CA ARG A 275 28.99 -21.68 1.30
C ARG A 275 28.02 -21.88 2.44
N THR A 276 27.56 -23.11 2.61
CA THR A 276 26.70 -23.57 3.70
C THR A 276 27.40 -23.36 5.04
N ARG A 277 26.73 -22.72 6.00
CA ARG A 277 27.04 -22.89 7.41
C ARG A 277 25.77 -23.00 8.25
N ALA A 278 25.91 -23.89 9.23
CA ALA A 278 24.92 -24.53 10.06
C ALA A 278 24.04 -23.58 10.88
N CYS A 279 22.84 -24.07 11.14
CA CYS A 279 21.93 -23.68 12.21
C CYS A 279 22.63 -23.79 13.58
N ALA A 280 22.86 -22.64 14.22
CA ALA A 280 23.07 -22.43 15.65
C ALA A 280 22.85 -20.92 15.84
N SER A 281 22.03 -20.39 16.74
CA SER A 281 21.74 -20.80 18.09
C SER A 281 20.29 -20.45 18.46
N ARG A 282 19.71 -21.34 19.26
CA ARG A 282 18.55 -21.07 20.12
C ARG A 282 18.94 -19.93 21.07
N HIS A 283 18.35 -18.76 20.90
CA HIS A 283 18.36 -17.71 21.90
C HIS A 283 16.93 -17.62 22.47
N GLU A 284 16.65 -18.52 23.40
CA GLU A 284 15.66 -18.30 24.45
C GLU A 284 16.16 -17.11 25.26
N TRP A 285 15.57 -15.93 25.07
CA TRP A 285 15.69 -14.85 26.05
C TRP A 285 14.29 -14.35 26.36
N GLY A 286 13.95 -14.57 27.64
CA GLY A 286 12.64 -14.33 28.22
C GLY A 286 12.33 -12.85 28.32
N TRP A 287 11.06 -12.54 28.13
CA TRP A 287 10.47 -11.22 28.31
C TRP A 287 10.46 -10.75 29.79
N GLU A 288 11.06 -11.51 30.72
CA GLU A 288 11.10 -11.17 32.14
C GLU A 288 12.00 -9.98 32.47
N GLU A 289 13.00 -9.65 31.66
CA GLU A 289 13.92 -8.54 31.95
C GLU A 289 13.39 -7.15 31.52
N ALA A 290 12.15 -7.09 31.01
CA ALA A 290 11.45 -5.85 30.66
C ALA A 290 10.53 -5.32 31.77
N ARG A 291 10.29 -6.07 32.85
CA ARG A 291 9.58 -5.57 34.04
C ARG A 291 10.59 -4.96 35.00
N GLY A 292 10.79 -3.64 34.89
CA GLY A 292 11.34 -2.87 36.00
C GLY A 292 10.34 -2.92 37.16
N GLU A 293 10.74 -3.51 38.29
CA GLU A 293 9.97 -3.44 39.52
C GLU A 293 9.91 -1.98 40.02
N PRO A 294 8.75 -1.48 40.50
CA PRO A 294 8.71 -0.25 41.27
C PRO A 294 9.29 -0.52 42.66
N GLY A 295 10.33 0.23 43.03
CA GLY A 295 10.94 0.18 44.35
C GLY A 295 9.91 0.39 45.45
N VAL A 296 9.81 -0.59 46.34
CA VAL A 296 9.07 -0.50 47.61
C VAL A 296 9.87 0.41 48.53
N GLY A 297 9.28 1.56 48.86
CA GLY A 297 9.77 2.43 49.93
C GLY A 297 9.45 1.83 51.29
N TYR A 298 10.48 1.79 52.14
CA TYR A 298 10.40 1.98 53.59
C TYR A 298 11.53 2.93 53.98
#